data_AF-A0A419T5R9-F1
#
_entry.id   AF-A0A419T5R9-F1
#
_cell.length_a   1.000
_cell.length_b   1.000
_cell.length_c   1.000
_cell.angle_alpha   90.00
_cell.angle_beta   90.00
_cell.angle_gamma   90.00
#
_symmetry.space_group_name_H-M   'P 1'
#
loop_
_entity.id
_entity.type
_entity.pdbx_description
1 polymer ?
#
loop_
_entity_poly.entity_id
_entity_poly.type
_entity_poly.pdbx_seq_one_letter_code
_entity_poly.pdbx_strand_id
1 'polypeptide(L)'
;MQKSGQITVFLSLALLCIFSLMCGLIESARTAGARCYLKLAADSAMDSVFSEYHREAWDEYRLFLLEAGDESDILDSWNQYMEPYMDSSGWYSMDVESSEILDKVSITDDGGAHLNQEILDYMKYGIIKDMPDTQGAEDILKNIKEASSVDSLSQSYTEHTKEAVRLERALEDINDCLRAQKECWQEAQNEISDYDGSGFKEKAKKLKREMERIPSLVSKYGKLADELKKNLEETNRKKKALTKDISSNMQKAISEEANSYDSYVNQDGARRKQVEALTEKMNLQQPIIEQAIERADEVEDIIDNWVYVDEEDEGPNLSELWGSVDDIWDRIQIPALSYSNGVKDPEKQKILEQVVGFAQKGLLTLVLPEGSEVSKGVLNGNSFPSASMQEGEASKLNLLERIIFEEYSSRFLTNFCSEEEKDYKYEMEYLIGGKKQDEDNLKTVITDIVAIREGMNLIHILSDPEKREEANALAGVITGVTGVAPLAGVVAFFIMGVWALGEAIVDVRMLLEGKKVAFVKSKDTWNLTLSNLLELGKKGKADGGKGGDKGLDYTGYLKLLLILGQQQVQTYRLMDIIQWNLSKKQEDFLMEDCVYQAEIKGKVKTKHMFFGGSNPFYSLDVKTEKAY
;
A
#
# COMPACT_ATOMS: atom_id res chain seq x y z
N MET A 1 14.72 -7.64 115.12
CA MET A 1 13.72 -7.93 114.07
C MET A 1 14.13 -7.19 112.80
N GLN A 2 14.72 -7.90 111.84
CA GLN A 2 14.98 -7.37 110.50
C GLN A 2 13.62 -7.03 109.86
N LYS A 3 13.39 -5.77 109.51
CA LYS A 3 12.22 -5.41 108.70
C LYS A 3 12.48 -5.93 107.28
N SER A 4 11.68 -6.90 106.85
CA SER A 4 11.76 -7.52 105.54
C SER A 4 11.38 -6.51 104.45
N GLY A 5 12.36 -5.82 103.87
CA GLY A 5 12.20 -4.97 102.67
C GLY A 5 11.78 -5.75 101.40
N GLN A 6 11.40 -7.01 101.54
CA GLN A 6 11.04 -7.95 100.48
C GLN A 6 9.84 -7.45 99.66
N ILE A 7 8.85 -6.81 100.30
CA ILE A 7 7.67 -6.26 99.60
C ILE A 7 8.05 -5.08 98.70
N THR A 8 8.93 -4.18 99.18
CA THR A 8 9.41 -3.04 98.40
C THR A 8 10.28 -3.51 97.23
N VAL A 9 11.18 -4.47 97.45
CA VAL A 9 12.00 -5.05 96.37
C VAL A 9 11.11 -5.74 95.32
N PHE A 10 10.13 -6.53 95.76
CA PHE A 10 9.17 -7.20 94.86
C PHE A 10 8.34 -6.20 94.06
N LEU A 11 7.80 -5.16 94.70
CA LEU A 11 7.03 -4.11 94.04
C LEU A 11 7.89 -3.32 93.04
N SER A 12 9.13 -2.98 93.40
CA SER A 12 10.06 -2.29 92.48
C SER A 12 10.40 -3.16 91.27
N LEU A 13 10.59 -4.47 91.45
CA LEU A 13 10.83 -5.41 90.34
C LEU A 13 9.58 -5.56 89.46
N ALA A 14 8.40 -5.70 90.06
CA ALA A 14 7.14 -5.79 89.33
C ALA A 14 6.85 -4.52 88.52
N LEU A 15 7.03 -3.34 89.13
CA LEU A 15 6.90 -2.05 88.44
C LEU A 15 7.90 -1.93 87.30
N LEU A 16 9.17 -2.31 87.50
CA LEU A 16 10.19 -2.29 86.45
C LEU A 16 9.77 -3.18 85.26
N CYS A 17 9.26 -4.38 85.51
CA CYS A 17 8.74 -5.25 84.47
C CYS A 17 7.54 -4.64 83.72
N ILE A 18 6.59 -4.02 84.43
CA ILE A 18 5.42 -3.37 83.83
C ILE A 18 5.85 -2.16 83.00
N PHE A 19 6.73 -1.29 83.51
CA PHE A 19 7.27 -0.15 82.77
C PHE A 19 8.03 -0.60 81.52
N SER A 20 8.86 -1.64 81.62
CA SER A 20 9.57 -2.22 80.47
C SER A 20 8.59 -2.72 79.40
N LEU A 21 7.54 -3.45 79.80
CA LEU A 21 6.49 -3.91 78.89
C LEU A 21 5.74 -2.73 78.23
N MET A 22 5.36 -1.72 79.01
CA MET A 22 4.68 -0.53 78.48
C MET A 22 5.56 0.24 77.49
N CYS A 23 6.83 0.48 77.82
CA CYS A 23 7.78 1.12 76.89
C CYS A 23 7.95 0.29 75.61
N GLY A 24 8.01 -1.04 75.72
CA GLY A 24 8.06 -1.93 74.56
C GLY A 24 6.81 -1.84 73.68
N LEU A 25 5.62 -1.82 74.29
CA LEU A 25 4.35 -1.66 73.55
C LEU A 25 4.23 -0.29 72.88
N ILE A 26 4.64 0.79 73.56
CA ILE A 26 4.63 2.15 73.00
C ILE A 26 5.65 2.27 71.86
N GLU A 27 6.87 1.75 72.04
CA GLU A 27 7.89 1.76 70.97
C GLU A 27 7.44 0.92 69.77
N SER A 28 6.76 -0.21 69.99
CA SER A 28 6.17 -1.02 68.93
C SER A 28 5.07 -0.27 68.17
N ALA A 29 4.12 0.34 68.90
CA ALA A 29 3.06 1.16 68.30
C ALA A 29 3.63 2.36 67.54
N ARG A 30 4.64 3.04 68.10
CA ARG A 30 5.35 4.15 67.46
C ARG A 30 6.08 3.70 66.19
N THR A 31 6.75 2.56 66.21
CA THR A 31 7.45 2.00 65.05
C THR A 31 6.47 1.66 63.92
N ALA A 32 5.29 1.11 64.27
CA ALA A 32 4.24 0.87 63.29
C ALA A 32 3.68 2.18 62.71
N GLY A 33 3.43 3.18 63.56
CA GLY A 33 3.00 4.52 63.13
C GLY A 33 4.05 5.22 62.27
N ALA A 34 5.33 5.09 62.61
CA ALA A 34 6.46 5.60 61.86
C ALA A 34 6.50 5.03 60.43
N ARG A 35 6.32 3.72 60.27
CA ARG A 35 6.26 3.08 58.94
C ARG A 35 5.08 3.60 58.11
N CYS A 36 3.91 3.76 58.73
CA CYS A 36 2.73 4.27 58.04
C CYS A 36 2.90 5.74 57.62
N TYR A 37 3.43 6.57 58.52
CA TYR A 37 3.76 7.98 58.22
C TYR A 37 4.79 8.08 57.09
N LEU A 38 5.85 7.30 57.16
CA LEU A 38 6.91 7.29 56.16
C LEU A 38 6.38 6.85 54.79
N LYS A 39 5.53 5.82 54.73
CA LYS A 39 4.90 5.38 53.47
C LYS A 39 4.02 6.49 52.88
N LEU A 40 3.18 7.12 53.70
CA LEU A 40 2.35 8.24 53.26
C LEU A 40 3.19 9.41 52.73
N ALA A 41 4.26 9.78 53.44
CA ALA A 41 5.18 10.83 53.03
C ALA A 41 5.86 10.47 51.69
N ALA A 42 6.38 9.25 51.55
CA ALA A 42 7.02 8.78 50.33
C ALA A 42 6.08 8.77 49.12
N ASP A 43 4.84 8.30 49.30
CA ASP A 43 3.82 8.28 48.25
C ASP A 43 3.39 9.71 47.87
N SER A 44 3.21 10.60 48.85
CA SER A 44 2.85 12.00 48.60
C SER A 44 3.97 12.79 47.93
N ALA A 45 5.22 12.52 48.30
CA ALA A 45 6.39 13.09 47.64
C ALA A 45 6.47 12.61 46.19
N MET A 46 6.20 11.33 45.93
CA MET A 46 6.16 10.79 44.58
C MET A 46 5.01 11.39 43.74
N ASP A 47 3.82 11.56 44.31
CA ASP A 47 2.71 12.29 43.66
C ASP A 47 3.10 13.73 43.31
N SER A 48 3.94 14.37 44.14
CA SER A 48 4.43 15.73 43.89
C SER A 48 5.44 15.76 42.75
N VAL A 49 6.37 14.80 42.69
CA VAL A 49 7.31 14.64 41.55
C VAL A 49 6.53 14.47 40.24
N PHE A 50 5.54 13.57 40.20
CA PHE A 50 4.71 13.36 39.00
C PHE A 50 3.71 14.50 38.74
N SER A 51 3.65 15.52 39.59
CA SER A 51 2.89 16.74 39.29
C SER A 51 3.68 17.75 38.45
N GLU A 52 5.00 17.53 38.29
CA GLU A 52 5.93 18.36 37.52
C GLU A 52 5.94 18.01 36.02
N TYR A 53 4.82 17.52 35.49
CA TYR A 53 4.70 17.22 34.06
C TYR A 53 4.95 18.45 33.17
N HIS A 54 5.43 18.18 31.97
CA HIS A 54 5.71 19.18 30.94
C HIS A 54 4.41 19.89 30.51
N ARG A 55 4.32 21.19 30.79
CA ARG A 55 3.08 21.97 30.59
C ARG A 55 2.71 22.12 29.13
N GLU A 56 3.67 22.36 28.26
CA GLU A 56 3.45 22.50 26.82
C GLU A 56 2.97 21.20 26.19
N ALA A 57 3.49 20.04 26.63
CA ALA A 57 2.98 18.73 26.21
C ALA A 57 1.51 18.55 26.62
N TRP A 58 1.15 18.96 27.84
CA TRP A 58 -0.25 18.96 28.26
C TRP A 58 -1.11 19.96 27.45
N ASP A 59 -0.62 21.18 27.22
CA ASP A 59 -1.36 22.26 26.55
C ASP A 59 -1.58 22.01 25.05
N GLU A 60 -0.64 21.36 24.37
CA GLU A 60 -0.74 21.03 22.94
C GLU A 60 -1.35 19.64 22.70
N TYR A 61 -1.00 18.64 23.52
CA TYR A 61 -1.29 17.23 23.26
C TYR A 61 -2.13 16.55 24.35
N ARG A 62 -2.29 17.17 25.53
CA ARG A 62 -3.00 16.58 26.68
C ARG A 62 -2.37 15.27 27.18
N LEU A 63 -1.04 15.21 27.13
CA LEU A 63 -0.24 14.10 27.66
C LEU A 63 0.47 14.54 28.93
N PHE A 64 0.56 13.64 29.92
CA PHE A 64 1.43 13.83 31.07
C PHE A 64 2.80 13.23 30.78
N LEU A 65 3.81 14.10 30.65
CA LEU A 65 5.20 13.70 30.41
C LEU A 65 6.07 14.30 31.52
N LEU A 66 6.70 13.46 32.34
CA LEU A 66 7.69 13.92 33.33
C LEU A 66 9.07 13.90 32.69
N GLU A 67 9.64 15.06 32.38
CA GLU A 67 10.98 15.14 31.81
C GLU A 67 12.04 14.97 32.92
N ALA A 68 12.84 13.92 32.81
CA ALA A 68 13.97 13.63 33.69
C ALA A 68 15.06 12.88 32.93
N GLY A 69 16.03 13.64 32.39
CA GLY A 69 17.13 13.08 31.60
C GLY A 69 18.08 12.20 32.41
N ASP A 70 18.28 12.51 33.70
CA ASP A 70 19.05 11.66 34.62
C ASP A 70 18.19 11.13 35.77
N GLU A 71 18.53 9.94 36.27
CA GLU A 71 17.90 9.36 37.45
C GLU A 71 18.08 10.25 38.69
N SER A 72 19.16 11.04 38.72
CA SER A 72 19.43 12.00 39.79
C SER A 72 18.35 13.08 39.89
N ASP A 73 17.76 13.52 38.77
CA ASP A 73 16.74 14.57 38.76
C ASP A 73 15.47 14.15 39.51
N ILE A 74 15.04 12.89 39.33
CA ILE A 74 13.88 12.32 40.02
C ILE A 74 14.18 12.16 41.52
N LEU A 75 15.38 11.67 41.85
CA LEU A 75 15.79 11.46 43.24
C LEU A 75 15.92 12.78 44.00
N ASP A 76 16.50 13.81 43.39
CA ASP A 76 16.66 15.14 43.98
C ASP A 76 15.29 15.78 44.25
N SER A 77 14.38 15.70 43.28
CA SER A 77 12.99 16.17 43.43
C SER A 77 12.24 15.40 44.52
N TRP A 78 12.35 14.07 44.55
CA TRP A 78 11.72 13.25 45.59
C TRP A 78 12.27 13.58 46.99
N ASN A 79 13.58 13.76 47.13
CA ASN A 79 14.22 14.14 48.39
C ASN A 79 13.78 15.54 48.85
N GLN A 80 13.67 16.50 47.92
CA GLN A 80 13.15 17.84 48.21
C GLN A 80 11.70 17.79 48.71
N TYR A 81 10.85 16.96 48.09
CA TYR A 81 9.46 16.79 48.55
C TYR A 81 9.34 15.99 49.85
N MET A 82 10.33 15.15 50.17
CA MET A 82 10.39 14.41 51.44
C MET A 82 10.82 15.28 52.63
N GLU A 83 11.67 16.29 52.41
CA GLU A 83 12.24 17.15 53.46
C GLU A 83 11.18 17.76 54.41
N PRO A 84 10.08 18.37 53.93
CA PRO A 84 9.04 18.91 54.82
C PRO A 84 8.39 17.85 55.74
N TYR A 85 8.27 16.61 55.27
CA TYR A 85 7.75 15.50 56.07
C TYR A 85 8.76 15.02 57.11
N MET A 86 10.05 15.03 56.79
CA MET A 86 11.10 14.69 57.75
C MET A 86 11.17 15.74 58.87
N ASP A 87 11.18 17.01 58.50
CA ASP A 87 11.19 18.15 59.43
C ASP A 87 9.95 18.16 60.35
N SER A 88 8.80 17.80 59.81
CA SER A 88 7.52 17.78 60.53
C SER A 88 7.19 16.42 61.18
N SER A 89 8.14 15.48 61.18
CA SER A 89 7.92 14.10 61.67
C SER A 89 7.69 13.99 63.19
N GLY A 90 7.96 15.07 63.95
CA GLY A 90 7.61 15.20 65.37
C GLY A 90 8.12 14.04 66.23
N TRP A 91 7.19 13.23 66.74
CA TRP A 91 7.46 12.11 67.66
C TRP A 91 8.16 10.91 66.99
N TYR A 92 8.21 10.89 65.66
CA TYR A 92 8.90 9.86 64.90
C TYR A 92 10.38 10.18 64.68
N SER A 93 10.74 11.48 64.60
CA SER A 93 12.11 11.98 64.43
C SER A 93 12.87 11.24 63.34
N MET A 94 12.54 11.55 62.09
CA MET A 94 13.02 10.88 60.89
C MET A 94 13.90 11.79 60.05
N ASP A 95 14.93 11.22 59.43
CA ASP A 95 15.75 11.86 58.41
C ASP A 95 16.04 10.87 57.29
N VAL A 96 16.03 11.30 56.03
CA VAL A 96 16.46 10.46 54.90
C VAL A 96 17.98 10.24 54.98
N GLU A 97 18.42 8.98 54.91
CA GLU A 97 19.84 8.59 54.82
C GLU A 97 20.30 8.46 53.36
N SER A 98 19.47 7.84 52.52
CA SER A 98 19.76 7.59 51.11
C SER A 98 18.49 7.27 50.33
N SER A 99 18.52 7.51 49.02
CA SER A 99 17.47 7.15 48.08
C SER A 99 18.09 6.50 46.84
N GLU A 100 17.45 5.48 46.29
CA GLU A 100 17.86 4.83 45.04
C GLU A 100 16.62 4.55 44.17
N ILE A 101 16.77 4.66 42.85
CA ILE A 101 15.77 4.19 41.90
C ILE A 101 15.91 2.67 41.78
N LEU A 102 14.79 1.96 41.92
CA LEU A 102 14.71 0.52 41.73
C LEU A 102 14.31 0.14 40.31
N ASP A 103 13.41 0.93 39.73
CA ASP A 103 12.90 0.73 38.38
C ASP A 103 12.50 2.08 37.77
N LYS A 104 12.69 2.22 36.46
CA LYS A 104 12.34 3.41 35.68
C LYS A 104 11.86 2.96 34.31
N VAL A 105 10.70 3.46 33.91
CA VAL A 105 10.12 3.20 32.60
C VAL A 105 9.91 4.53 31.89
N SER A 106 10.51 4.67 30.71
CA SER A 106 10.32 5.83 29.83
C SER A 106 9.08 5.67 28.97
N ILE A 107 8.51 6.78 28.50
CA ILE A 107 7.33 6.77 27.61
C ILE A 107 7.59 6.04 26.28
N THR A 108 8.86 5.97 25.88
CA THR A 108 9.35 5.29 24.68
C THR A 108 9.56 3.79 24.85
N ASP A 109 9.46 3.25 26.07
CA ASP A 109 9.66 1.83 26.37
C ASP A 109 8.45 0.98 25.93
N ASP A 110 8.60 -0.35 25.99
CA ASP A 110 7.56 -1.34 25.65
C ASP A 110 6.88 -1.12 24.29
N GLY A 111 7.64 -0.61 23.33
CA GLY A 111 7.16 -0.29 22.00
C GLY A 111 6.17 0.88 21.96
N GLY A 112 6.27 1.82 22.91
CA GLY A 112 5.38 2.97 23.04
C GLY A 112 4.00 2.63 23.63
N ALA A 113 3.88 1.49 24.33
CA ALA A 113 2.63 1.10 24.98
C ALA A 113 2.15 2.14 26.00
N HIS A 114 3.08 2.80 26.70
CA HIS A 114 2.78 3.82 27.70
C HIS A 114 2.18 5.09 27.10
N LEU A 115 2.69 5.56 25.95
CA LEU A 115 2.06 6.65 25.21
C LEU A 115 0.63 6.29 24.79
N ASN A 116 0.43 5.07 24.31
CA ASN A 116 -0.90 4.61 23.93
C ASN A 116 -1.85 4.61 25.14
N GLN A 117 -1.37 4.21 26.32
CA GLN A 117 -2.15 4.25 27.55
C GLN A 117 -2.56 5.69 27.93
N GLU A 118 -1.62 6.64 27.90
CA GLU A 118 -1.91 8.07 28.13
C GLU A 118 -2.98 8.61 27.17
N ILE A 119 -2.86 8.28 25.88
CA ILE A 119 -3.85 8.66 24.86
C ILE A 119 -5.22 8.06 25.19
N LEU A 120 -5.27 6.78 25.54
CA LEU A 120 -6.52 6.09 25.88
C LEU A 120 -7.17 6.68 27.12
N ASP A 121 -6.39 6.99 28.16
CA ASP A 121 -6.90 7.57 29.40
C ASP A 121 -7.42 8.99 29.19
N TYR A 122 -6.73 9.83 28.41
CA TYR A 122 -7.26 11.14 28.03
C TYR A 122 -8.57 11.01 27.23
N MET A 123 -8.58 10.16 26.21
CA MET A 123 -9.73 10.00 25.30
C MET A 123 -10.94 9.35 25.98
N LYS A 124 -10.74 8.55 27.04
CA LYS A 124 -11.81 8.00 27.87
C LYS A 124 -12.67 9.09 28.52
N TYR A 125 -12.07 10.21 28.91
CA TYR A 125 -12.78 11.35 29.51
C TYR A 125 -13.16 12.41 28.47
N GLY A 126 -12.50 12.40 27.30
CA GLY A 126 -12.66 13.34 26.20
C GLY A 126 -13.69 12.91 25.14
N ILE A 127 -14.99 13.04 25.45
CA ILE A 127 -16.11 13.19 24.49
C ILE A 127 -15.97 12.39 23.19
N ILE A 128 -16.26 11.09 23.25
CA ILE A 128 -16.47 10.29 22.05
C ILE A 128 -17.98 10.07 21.87
N LYS A 129 -18.64 11.00 21.17
CA LYS A 129 -20.08 10.90 20.88
C LYS A 129 -20.38 10.11 19.60
N ASP A 130 -19.40 9.98 18.71
CA ASP A 130 -19.60 9.46 17.34
C ASP A 130 -18.59 8.35 16.97
N MET A 131 -18.25 7.44 17.91
CA MET A 131 -17.48 6.24 17.57
C MET A 131 -18.34 5.28 16.73
N PRO A 132 -17.83 4.77 15.59
CA PRO A 132 -18.46 3.63 14.94
C PRO A 132 -18.52 2.45 15.90
N ASP A 133 -19.58 1.64 15.81
CA ASP A 133 -19.60 0.37 16.52
C ASP A 133 -18.50 -0.56 15.99
N THR A 134 -18.03 -1.49 16.83
CA THR A 134 -16.96 -2.43 16.47
C THR A 134 -17.24 -3.15 15.16
N GLN A 135 -18.51 -3.49 14.92
CA GLN A 135 -18.94 -4.20 13.72
C GLN A 135 -18.81 -3.33 12.46
N GLY A 136 -19.25 -2.06 12.50
CA GLY A 136 -19.09 -1.15 11.38
C GLY A 136 -17.63 -0.89 11.03
N ALA A 137 -16.76 -0.79 12.04
CA ALA A 137 -15.32 -0.65 11.82
C ALA A 137 -14.69 -1.89 11.17
N GLU A 138 -15.07 -3.09 11.60
CA GLU A 138 -14.62 -4.35 10.98
C GLU A 138 -15.07 -4.46 9.52
N ASP A 139 -16.32 -4.07 9.22
CA ASP A 139 -16.86 -4.11 7.87
C ASP A 139 -16.13 -3.12 6.94
N ILE A 140 -15.84 -1.91 7.41
CA ILE A 140 -15.04 -0.93 6.66
C ILE A 140 -13.64 -1.48 6.37
N LEU A 141 -12.96 -2.06 7.38
CA LEU A 141 -11.62 -2.61 7.22
C LEU A 141 -11.59 -3.79 6.24
N LYS A 142 -12.60 -4.65 6.28
CA LYS A 142 -12.78 -5.75 5.32
C LYS A 142 -12.95 -5.22 3.90
N ASN A 143 -13.80 -4.21 3.71
CA ASN A 143 -14.03 -3.59 2.40
C ASN A 143 -12.76 -2.93 1.83
N ILE A 144 -11.92 -2.33 2.67
CA ILE A 144 -10.65 -1.73 2.22
C ILE A 144 -9.63 -2.81 1.84
N LYS A 145 -9.54 -3.90 2.61
CA LYS A 145 -8.68 -5.05 2.26
C LYS A 145 -9.12 -5.71 0.94
N GLU A 146 -10.43 -5.84 0.73
CA GLU A 146 -11.01 -6.30 -0.53
C GLU A 146 -10.62 -5.35 -1.68
N ALA A 147 -10.83 -4.04 -1.50
CA ALA A 147 -10.47 -3.03 -2.50
C ALA A 147 -8.98 -3.07 -2.87
N SER A 148 -8.08 -3.08 -1.88
CA SER A 148 -6.64 -3.17 -2.12
C SER A 148 -6.26 -4.46 -2.86
N SER A 149 -6.89 -5.58 -2.51
CA SER A 149 -6.67 -6.86 -3.20
C SER A 149 -7.18 -6.84 -4.64
N VAL A 150 -8.33 -6.23 -4.89
CA VAL A 150 -8.93 -6.06 -6.23
C VAL A 150 -8.08 -5.14 -7.09
N ASP A 151 -7.64 -4.00 -6.58
CA ASP A 151 -6.71 -3.08 -7.26
C ASP A 151 -5.41 -3.80 -7.64
N SER A 152 -4.79 -4.50 -6.68
CA SER A 152 -3.55 -5.23 -6.91
C SER A 152 -3.66 -6.30 -8.00
N LEU A 153 -4.83 -6.92 -8.17
CA LEU A 153 -5.11 -7.85 -9.27
C LEU A 153 -5.38 -7.11 -10.59
N SER A 154 -6.16 -6.04 -10.56
CA SER A 154 -6.46 -5.19 -11.72
C SER A 154 -5.19 -4.68 -12.41
N GLN A 155 -4.23 -4.19 -11.63
CA GLN A 155 -2.95 -3.71 -12.14
C GLN A 155 -2.17 -4.83 -12.86
N SER A 156 -2.19 -6.06 -12.35
CA SER A 156 -1.57 -7.20 -13.01
C SER A 156 -2.22 -7.51 -14.36
N TYR A 157 -3.56 -7.50 -14.44
CA TYR A 157 -4.27 -7.72 -15.70
C TYR A 157 -4.12 -6.57 -16.70
N THR A 158 -3.96 -5.33 -16.23
CA THR A 158 -3.66 -4.18 -17.08
C THR A 158 -2.36 -4.38 -17.86
N GLU A 159 -1.31 -4.94 -17.24
CA GLU A 159 -0.08 -5.29 -17.96
C GLU A 159 -0.29 -6.43 -18.96
N HIS A 160 -1.09 -7.44 -18.62
CA HIS A 160 -1.43 -8.53 -19.55
C HIS A 160 -2.23 -8.04 -20.77
N THR A 161 -2.99 -6.95 -20.66
CA THR A 161 -3.67 -6.33 -21.81
C THR A 161 -2.65 -5.85 -22.84
N LYS A 162 -1.56 -5.21 -22.40
CA LYS A 162 -0.49 -4.76 -23.30
C LYS A 162 0.19 -5.95 -23.98
N GLU A 163 0.39 -7.04 -23.25
CA GLU A 163 0.94 -8.30 -23.79
C GLU A 163 0.01 -8.91 -24.84
N ALA A 164 -1.29 -8.97 -24.58
CA ALA A 164 -2.30 -9.44 -25.55
C ALA A 164 -2.32 -8.59 -26.81
N VAL A 165 -2.23 -7.26 -26.69
CA VAL A 165 -2.14 -6.34 -27.85
C VAL A 165 -0.85 -6.55 -28.65
N ARG A 166 0.28 -6.84 -27.99
CA ARG A 166 1.52 -7.21 -28.70
C ARG A 166 1.35 -8.52 -29.48
N LEU A 167 0.61 -9.47 -28.92
CA LEU A 167 0.29 -10.72 -29.60
C LEU A 167 -0.58 -10.49 -30.84
N GLU A 168 -1.59 -9.61 -30.73
CA GLU A 168 -2.41 -9.21 -31.88
C GLU A 168 -1.59 -8.58 -33.00
N ARG A 169 -0.63 -7.70 -32.66
CA ARG A 169 0.30 -7.13 -33.65
C ARG A 169 1.16 -8.21 -34.32
N ALA A 170 1.63 -9.20 -33.58
CA ALA A 170 2.38 -10.31 -34.16
C ALA A 170 1.52 -11.15 -35.13
N LEU A 171 0.21 -11.25 -34.89
CA LEU A 171 -0.73 -11.89 -35.81
C LEU A 171 -1.08 -11.04 -37.02
N GLU A 172 -1.12 -9.73 -36.86
CA GLU A 172 -1.21 -8.78 -37.97
C GLU A 172 0.01 -8.90 -38.88
N ASP A 173 1.23 -8.95 -38.33
CA ASP A 173 2.47 -9.20 -39.10
C ASP A 173 2.38 -10.48 -39.95
N ILE A 174 1.83 -11.57 -39.37
CA ILE A 174 1.64 -12.85 -40.08
C ILE A 174 0.59 -12.71 -41.19
N ASN A 175 -0.54 -12.06 -40.89
CA ASN A 175 -1.63 -11.90 -41.85
C ASN A 175 -1.23 -11.00 -43.03
N ASP A 176 -0.44 -9.97 -42.79
CA ASP A 176 0.09 -9.10 -43.84
C ASP A 176 1.11 -9.84 -44.71
N CYS A 177 1.93 -10.71 -44.11
CA CYS A 177 2.80 -11.61 -44.88
C CYS A 177 1.99 -12.58 -45.76
N LEU A 178 0.92 -13.21 -45.23
CA LEU A 178 0.04 -14.07 -46.03
C LEU A 178 -0.68 -13.31 -47.16
N ARG A 179 -1.05 -12.04 -46.94
CA ARG A 179 -1.63 -11.18 -47.98
C ARG A 179 -0.61 -10.87 -49.08
N ALA A 180 0.61 -10.51 -48.69
CA ALA A 180 1.70 -10.26 -49.63
C ALA A 180 2.04 -11.53 -50.45
N GLN A 181 1.98 -12.72 -49.83
CA GLN A 181 2.10 -13.98 -50.55
C GLN A 181 1.00 -14.13 -51.60
N LYS A 182 -0.27 -13.87 -51.22
CA LYS A 182 -1.41 -13.98 -52.14
C LYS A 182 -1.30 -12.99 -53.31
N GLU A 183 -0.88 -11.76 -53.04
CA GLU A 183 -0.61 -10.75 -54.06
C GLU A 183 0.52 -11.21 -55.01
N CYS A 184 1.65 -11.70 -54.48
CA CYS A 184 2.74 -12.22 -55.32
C CYS A 184 2.30 -13.43 -56.16
N TRP A 185 1.45 -14.30 -55.62
CA TRP A 185 0.92 -15.46 -56.34
C TRP A 185 0.04 -15.04 -57.51
N GLN A 186 -0.84 -14.05 -57.30
CA GLN A 186 -1.73 -13.53 -58.33
C GLN A 186 -0.97 -12.70 -59.38
N GLU A 187 0.01 -11.90 -58.97
CA GLU A 187 0.91 -11.19 -59.89
C GLU A 187 1.66 -12.18 -60.78
N ALA A 188 2.27 -13.23 -60.21
CA ALA A 188 2.97 -14.26 -60.98
C ALA A 188 2.05 -14.97 -61.99
N GLN A 189 0.79 -15.20 -61.65
CA GLN A 189 -0.17 -15.83 -62.56
C GLN A 189 -0.54 -14.94 -63.75
N ASN A 190 -0.56 -13.61 -63.56
CA ASN A 190 -0.70 -12.67 -64.67
C ASN A 190 0.53 -12.72 -65.60
N GLU A 191 1.75 -12.77 -65.04
CA GLU A 191 2.98 -12.87 -65.85
C GLU A 191 3.01 -14.18 -66.67
N ILE A 192 2.52 -15.30 -66.13
CA ILE A 192 2.35 -16.56 -66.88
C ILE A 192 1.37 -16.36 -68.06
N SER A 193 0.26 -15.66 -67.83
CA SER A 193 -0.77 -15.38 -68.84
C SER A 193 -0.26 -14.46 -69.96
N ASP A 194 0.66 -13.56 -69.63
CA ASP A 194 1.31 -12.64 -70.57
C ASP A 194 2.57 -13.24 -71.23
N TYR A 195 2.92 -14.49 -70.89
CA TYR A 195 4.11 -15.21 -71.34
C TYR A 195 5.44 -14.52 -70.98
N ASP A 196 5.48 -13.75 -69.90
CA ASP A 196 6.70 -13.12 -69.36
C ASP A 196 7.37 -14.01 -68.31
N GLY A 197 8.30 -14.85 -68.76
CA GLY A 197 9.06 -15.73 -67.87
C GLY A 197 9.99 -15.00 -66.91
N SER A 198 10.54 -13.85 -67.31
CA SER A 198 11.42 -13.05 -66.47
C SER A 198 10.65 -12.41 -65.31
N GLY A 199 9.49 -11.83 -65.62
CA GLY A 199 8.53 -11.30 -64.66
C GLY A 199 8.02 -12.39 -63.72
N PHE A 200 7.58 -13.53 -64.25
CA PHE A 200 7.15 -14.69 -63.46
C PHE A 200 8.21 -15.12 -62.44
N LYS A 201 9.45 -15.35 -62.89
CA LYS A 201 10.55 -15.80 -62.01
C LYS A 201 10.87 -14.79 -60.92
N GLU A 202 10.77 -13.49 -61.20
CA GLU A 202 10.94 -12.45 -60.18
C GLU A 202 9.85 -12.54 -59.10
N LYS A 203 8.58 -12.60 -59.51
CA LYS A 203 7.42 -12.71 -58.60
C LYS A 203 7.43 -14.02 -57.81
N ALA A 204 7.80 -15.13 -58.44
CA ALA A 204 7.93 -16.43 -57.79
C ALA A 204 9.04 -16.45 -56.73
N LYS A 205 10.21 -15.85 -57.03
CA LYS A 205 11.29 -15.66 -56.04
C LYS A 205 10.84 -14.76 -54.88
N LYS A 206 10.04 -13.73 -55.15
CA LYS A 206 9.46 -12.86 -54.11
C LYS A 206 8.47 -13.63 -53.23
N LEU A 207 7.59 -14.44 -53.80
CA LEU A 207 6.69 -15.33 -53.05
C LEU A 207 7.48 -16.26 -52.12
N LYS A 208 8.53 -16.90 -52.64
CA LYS A 208 9.40 -17.78 -51.84
C LYS A 208 10.01 -17.04 -50.64
N ARG A 209 10.54 -15.83 -50.83
CA ARG A 209 11.09 -15.01 -49.73
C ARG A 209 10.04 -14.68 -48.68
N GLU A 210 8.81 -14.35 -49.09
CA GLU A 210 7.71 -14.12 -48.13
C GLU A 210 7.33 -15.40 -47.36
N MET A 211 7.36 -16.56 -48.00
CA MET A 211 7.16 -17.84 -47.31
C MET A 211 8.28 -18.14 -46.29
N GLU A 212 9.54 -17.81 -46.61
CA GLU A 212 10.69 -17.96 -45.70
C GLU A 212 10.62 -17.05 -44.47
N ARG A 213 9.82 -15.96 -44.51
CA ARG A 213 9.60 -15.08 -43.36
C ARG A 213 8.65 -15.68 -42.32
N ILE A 214 7.67 -16.49 -42.73
CA ILE A 214 6.63 -17.05 -41.85
C ILE A 214 7.20 -17.80 -40.64
N PRO A 215 8.20 -18.71 -40.75
CA PRO A 215 8.77 -19.40 -39.59
C PRO A 215 9.25 -18.44 -38.48
N SER A 216 9.88 -17.32 -38.86
CA SER A 216 10.35 -16.32 -37.91
C SER A 216 9.21 -15.56 -37.22
N LEU A 217 8.15 -15.23 -37.96
CA LEU A 217 6.96 -14.56 -37.44
C LEU A 217 6.15 -15.48 -36.52
N VAL A 218 5.99 -16.74 -36.90
CA VAL A 218 5.37 -17.79 -36.07
C VAL A 218 6.17 -18.01 -34.79
N SER A 219 7.50 -18.04 -34.85
CA SER A 219 8.36 -18.15 -33.66
C SER A 219 8.21 -16.94 -32.72
N LYS A 220 8.13 -15.72 -33.27
CA LYS A 220 7.91 -14.49 -32.50
C LYS A 220 6.55 -14.52 -31.78
N TYR A 221 5.48 -14.84 -32.48
CA TYR A 221 4.15 -15.08 -31.89
C TYR A 221 4.21 -16.18 -30.83
N GLY A 222 4.94 -17.26 -31.14
CA GLY A 222 5.36 -18.35 -30.27
C GLY A 222 5.71 -17.89 -28.87
N LYS A 223 6.85 -17.19 -28.81
CA LYS A 223 7.46 -16.67 -27.59
C LYS A 223 6.55 -15.72 -26.81
N LEU A 224 5.86 -14.81 -27.52
CA LEU A 224 4.97 -13.83 -26.87
C LEU A 224 3.79 -14.50 -26.16
N ALA A 225 3.20 -15.55 -26.73
CA ALA A 225 2.10 -16.25 -26.05
C ALA A 225 2.60 -17.06 -24.84
N ASP A 226 3.78 -17.68 -24.94
CA ASP A 226 4.36 -18.43 -23.82
C ASP A 226 4.75 -17.49 -22.66
N GLU A 227 5.25 -16.29 -22.97
CA GLU A 227 5.51 -15.22 -21.99
C GLU A 227 4.21 -14.77 -21.30
N LEU A 228 3.17 -14.44 -22.07
CA LEU A 228 1.85 -14.10 -21.53
C LEU A 228 1.28 -15.22 -20.65
N LYS A 229 1.41 -16.48 -21.06
CA LYS A 229 0.99 -17.64 -20.27
C LYS A 229 1.70 -17.70 -18.92
N LYS A 230 3.03 -17.56 -18.91
CA LYS A 230 3.83 -17.56 -17.69
C LYS A 230 3.39 -16.43 -16.75
N ASN A 231 3.22 -15.22 -17.26
CA ASN A 231 2.86 -14.06 -16.45
C ASN A 231 1.43 -14.20 -15.88
N LEU A 232 0.49 -14.78 -16.65
CA LEU A 232 -0.86 -15.11 -16.16
C LEU A 232 -0.87 -16.23 -15.10
N GLU A 233 0.03 -17.21 -15.18
CA GLU A 233 0.19 -18.23 -14.13
C GLU A 233 0.66 -17.59 -12.81
N GLU A 234 1.56 -16.60 -12.87
CA GLU A 234 1.99 -15.82 -11.71
C GLU A 234 0.83 -15.01 -11.11
N THR A 235 0.06 -14.30 -11.95
CA THR A 235 -1.14 -13.56 -11.52
C THR A 235 -2.20 -14.49 -10.92
N ASN A 236 -2.38 -15.69 -11.46
CA ASN A 236 -3.30 -16.69 -10.90
C ASN A 236 -2.82 -17.21 -9.53
N ARG A 237 -1.52 -17.32 -9.28
CA ARG A 237 -0.99 -17.63 -7.94
C ARG A 237 -1.26 -16.47 -6.96
N LYS A 238 -1.03 -15.23 -7.39
CA LYS A 238 -1.34 -14.02 -6.60
C LYS A 238 -2.84 -13.96 -6.25
N LYS A 239 -3.71 -14.23 -7.23
CA LYS A 239 -5.17 -14.32 -7.04
C LYS A 239 -5.55 -15.35 -5.98
N LYS A 240 -4.96 -16.55 -5.99
CA LYS A 240 -5.18 -17.58 -4.96
C LYS A 240 -4.77 -17.11 -3.56
N ALA A 241 -3.68 -16.35 -3.43
CA ALA A 241 -3.24 -15.80 -2.14
C ALA A 241 -4.23 -14.74 -1.61
N LEU A 242 -4.70 -13.85 -2.48
CA LEU A 242 -5.61 -12.75 -2.15
C LEU A 242 -7.09 -13.17 -2.06
N THR A 243 -7.42 -14.42 -2.42
CA THR A 243 -8.80 -14.95 -2.44
C THR A 243 -9.51 -14.80 -1.09
N LYS A 244 -8.76 -14.83 0.03
CA LYS A 244 -9.34 -14.71 1.38
C LYS A 244 -9.94 -13.34 1.67
N ASP A 245 -9.41 -12.31 1.03
CA ASP A 245 -9.77 -10.92 1.26
C ASP A 245 -10.84 -10.42 0.25
N ILE A 246 -11.17 -11.22 -0.78
CA ILE A 246 -12.11 -10.85 -1.84
C ILE A 246 -13.41 -11.64 -1.69
N SER A 247 -14.57 -10.99 -1.82
CA SER A 247 -15.88 -11.63 -1.75
C SER A 247 -16.10 -12.63 -2.91
N SER A 248 -16.91 -13.67 -2.67
CA SER A 248 -17.16 -14.73 -3.68
C SER A 248 -17.76 -14.20 -4.98
N ASN A 249 -18.67 -13.24 -4.90
CA ASN A 249 -19.25 -12.58 -6.07
C ASN A 249 -18.18 -11.85 -6.87
N MET A 250 -17.27 -11.15 -6.18
CA MET A 250 -16.20 -10.40 -6.83
C MET A 250 -15.15 -11.33 -7.45
N GLN A 251 -14.80 -12.42 -6.77
CA GLN A 251 -13.93 -13.46 -7.35
C GLN A 251 -14.51 -14.02 -8.65
N LYS A 252 -15.83 -14.24 -8.71
CA LYS A 252 -16.52 -14.74 -9.90
C LYS A 252 -16.42 -13.72 -11.04
N ALA A 253 -16.77 -12.46 -10.79
CA ALA A 253 -16.73 -11.41 -11.81
C ALA A 253 -15.30 -11.19 -12.35
N ILE A 254 -14.26 -11.14 -11.49
CA ILE A 254 -12.86 -11.05 -11.95
C ILE A 254 -12.48 -12.29 -12.78
N SER A 255 -12.96 -13.48 -12.41
CA SER A 255 -12.71 -14.70 -13.18
C SER A 255 -13.39 -14.67 -14.55
N GLU A 256 -14.63 -14.19 -14.62
CA GLU A 256 -15.36 -14.03 -15.87
C GLU A 256 -14.62 -13.11 -16.85
N GLU A 257 -14.13 -11.96 -16.36
CA GLU A 257 -13.33 -11.04 -17.18
C GLU A 257 -11.97 -11.66 -17.57
N ALA A 258 -11.31 -12.35 -16.63
CA ALA A 258 -10.02 -13.00 -16.85
C ALA A 258 -10.07 -14.16 -17.87
N ASN A 259 -11.22 -14.82 -18.06
CA ASN A 259 -11.37 -15.91 -19.04
C ASN A 259 -11.08 -15.44 -20.48
N SER A 260 -11.21 -14.14 -20.77
CA SER A 260 -10.89 -13.58 -22.08
C SER A 260 -9.41 -13.82 -22.45
N TYR A 261 -8.52 -13.87 -21.45
CA TYR A 261 -7.09 -14.13 -21.63
C TYR A 261 -6.80 -15.60 -21.99
N ASP A 262 -7.64 -16.56 -21.61
CA ASP A 262 -7.38 -18.00 -21.82
C ASP A 262 -7.25 -18.35 -23.31
N SER A 263 -8.01 -17.65 -24.16
CA SER A 263 -7.96 -17.81 -25.61
C SER A 263 -6.59 -17.45 -26.24
N TYR A 264 -5.77 -16.67 -25.54
CA TYR A 264 -4.43 -16.29 -25.98
C TYR A 264 -3.34 -17.26 -25.55
N VAL A 265 -3.53 -17.92 -24.41
CA VAL A 265 -2.50 -18.76 -23.77
C VAL A 265 -2.71 -20.25 -23.95
N ASN A 266 -3.90 -20.66 -24.40
CA ASN A 266 -4.19 -22.07 -24.63
C ASN A 266 -3.40 -22.61 -25.84
N GLN A 267 -2.39 -23.43 -25.56
CA GLN A 267 -1.57 -24.12 -26.57
C GLN A 267 -2.43 -25.03 -27.47
N ASP A 268 -3.51 -25.59 -26.91
CA ASP A 268 -4.47 -26.39 -27.66
C ASP A 268 -5.55 -25.58 -28.36
N GLY A 269 -5.55 -24.25 -28.18
CA GLY A 269 -6.50 -23.33 -28.76
C GLY A 269 -6.43 -23.32 -30.28
N ALA A 270 -7.59 -23.18 -30.94
CA ALA A 270 -7.69 -23.17 -32.40
C ALA A 270 -6.77 -22.11 -33.05
N ARG A 271 -6.61 -20.95 -32.41
CA ARG A 271 -5.74 -19.85 -32.87
C ARG A 271 -4.27 -20.26 -32.89
N ARG A 272 -3.76 -20.82 -31.79
CA ARG A 272 -2.35 -21.22 -31.64
C ARG A 272 -1.99 -22.33 -32.62
N LYS A 273 -2.83 -23.36 -32.73
CA LYS A 273 -2.66 -24.46 -33.68
C LYS A 273 -2.64 -24.00 -35.13
N GLN A 274 -3.55 -23.09 -35.51
CA GLN A 274 -3.59 -22.59 -36.88
C GLN A 274 -2.32 -21.82 -37.25
N VAL A 275 -1.77 -21.03 -36.32
CA VAL A 275 -0.54 -20.25 -36.53
C VAL A 275 0.69 -21.15 -36.59
N GLU A 276 0.82 -22.09 -35.65
CA GLU A 276 1.97 -23.01 -35.61
C GLU A 276 2.03 -23.91 -36.86
N ALA A 277 0.87 -24.32 -37.39
CA ALA A 277 0.76 -25.11 -38.62
C ALA A 277 1.19 -24.35 -39.88
N LEU A 278 1.27 -23.00 -39.85
CA LEU A 278 1.69 -22.23 -41.03
C LEU A 278 3.13 -22.56 -41.43
N THR A 279 4.03 -22.77 -40.47
CA THR A 279 5.44 -23.09 -40.74
C THR A 279 5.57 -24.34 -41.59
N GLU A 280 4.91 -25.43 -41.19
CA GLU A 280 4.93 -26.69 -41.94
C GLU A 280 4.29 -26.52 -43.31
N LYS A 281 3.15 -25.82 -43.39
CA LYS A 281 2.48 -25.53 -44.66
C LYS A 281 3.38 -24.77 -45.62
N MET A 282 4.05 -23.70 -45.18
CA MET A 282 4.95 -22.92 -46.04
C MET A 282 6.12 -23.77 -46.55
N ASN A 283 6.71 -24.59 -45.69
CA ASN A 283 7.81 -25.48 -46.08
C ASN A 283 7.39 -26.50 -47.14
N LEU A 284 6.15 -27.00 -47.10
CA LEU A 284 5.61 -27.91 -48.12
C LEU A 284 5.35 -27.23 -49.47
N GLN A 285 5.13 -25.91 -49.50
CA GLN A 285 4.88 -25.15 -50.73
C GLN A 285 6.18 -24.73 -51.45
N GLN A 286 7.29 -24.57 -50.73
CA GLN A 286 8.57 -24.11 -51.31
C GLN A 286 9.08 -24.96 -52.50
N PRO A 287 9.07 -26.32 -52.45
CA PRO A 287 9.50 -27.12 -53.58
C PRO A 287 8.62 -26.96 -54.82
N ILE A 288 7.33 -26.64 -54.65
CA ILE A 288 6.40 -26.41 -55.76
C ILE A 288 6.77 -25.11 -56.48
N ILE A 289 7.15 -24.08 -55.74
CA ILE A 289 7.64 -22.81 -56.31
C ILE A 289 8.95 -23.04 -57.09
N GLU A 290 9.88 -23.82 -56.54
CA GLU A 290 11.13 -24.15 -57.23
C GLU A 290 10.87 -24.93 -58.52
N GLN A 291 9.96 -25.92 -58.48
CA GLN A 291 9.55 -26.69 -59.64
C GLN A 291 8.93 -25.79 -60.73
N ALA A 292 8.11 -24.81 -60.35
CA ALA A 292 7.50 -23.88 -61.30
C ALA A 292 8.55 -22.94 -61.93
N ILE A 293 9.54 -22.48 -61.15
CA ILE A 293 10.65 -21.66 -61.66
C ILE A 293 11.52 -22.46 -62.64
N GLU A 294 11.91 -23.69 -62.28
CA GLU A 294 12.68 -24.58 -63.15
C GLU A 294 11.93 -24.86 -64.45
N ARG A 295 10.62 -25.10 -64.37
CA ARG A 295 9.78 -25.31 -65.56
C ARG A 295 9.71 -24.05 -66.44
N ALA A 296 9.65 -22.86 -65.85
CA ALA A 296 9.68 -21.62 -66.61
C ALA A 296 11.03 -21.40 -67.31
N ASP A 297 12.15 -21.74 -66.66
CA ASP A 297 13.48 -21.73 -67.30
C ASP A 297 13.52 -22.71 -68.49
N GLU A 298 12.98 -23.93 -68.34
CA GLU A 298 12.86 -24.89 -69.45
C GLU A 298 12.00 -24.38 -70.61
N VAL A 299 10.88 -23.71 -70.30
CA VAL A 299 9.98 -23.15 -71.32
C VAL A 299 10.66 -22.02 -72.09
N GLU A 300 11.36 -21.11 -71.41
CA GLU A 300 12.17 -20.07 -72.06
C GLU A 300 13.26 -20.68 -72.94
N ASP A 301 13.99 -21.69 -72.44
CA ASP A 301 15.02 -22.39 -73.22
C ASP A 301 14.44 -23.06 -74.48
N ILE A 302 13.22 -23.62 -74.42
CA ILE A 302 12.52 -24.21 -75.57
C ILE A 302 12.16 -23.14 -76.60
N ILE A 303 11.70 -21.97 -76.14
CA ILE A 303 11.30 -20.86 -77.01
C ILE A 303 12.53 -20.23 -77.67
N ASP A 304 13.59 -19.97 -76.91
CA ASP A 304 14.82 -19.31 -77.39
C ASP A 304 15.62 -20.19 -78.36
N ASN A 305 15.60 -21.51 -78.17
CA ASN A 305 16.31 -22.45 -79.03
C ASN A 305 15.41 -23.08 -80.12
N TRP A 306 14.23 -22.52 -80.39
CA TRP A 306 13.32 -23.05 -81.39
C TRP A 306 13.91 -22.95 -82.81
N VAL A 307 13.93 -24.07 -83.53
CA VAL A 307 14.44 -24.15 -84.90
C VAL A 307 13.25 -24.15 -85.87
N TYR A 308 13.04 -23.04 -86.56
CA TYR A 308 12.02 -22.94 -87.61
C TYR A 308 12.39 -23.82 -88.80
N VAL A 309 11.53 -24.76 -89.16
CA VAL A 309 11.80 -25.75 -90.21
C VAL A 309 11.55 -25.18 -91.60
N ASP A 310 10.63 -24.23 -91.75
CA ASP A 310 10.34 -23.47 -92.97
C ASP A 310 9.66 -22.11 -92.67
N GLU A 311 9.31 -21.34 -93.72
CA GLU A 311 8.64 -20.03 -93.60
C GLU A 311 7.15 -20.12 -93.17
N GLU A 312 6.55 -21.32 -93.14
CA GLU A 312 5.16 -21.56 -92.72
C GLU A 312 5.05 -22.12 -91.28
N ASP A 313 6.18 -22.35 -90.61
CA ASP A 313 6.24 -22.87 -89.23
C ASP A 313 5.66 -21.85 -88.23
N GLU A 314 4.51 -22.18 -87.62
CA GLU A 314 3.77 -21.33 -86.68
C GLU A 314 4.50 -21.09 -85.34
N GLY A 315 5.66 -21.74 -85.13
CA GLY A 315 6.47 -21.60 -83.90
C GLY A 315 5.97 -22.47 -82.75
N PRO A 316 6.60 -22.37 -81.57
CA PRO A 316 6.21 -23.15 -80.39
C PRO A 316 4.82 -22.76 -79.89
N ASN A 317 4.02 -23.75 -79.47
CA ASN A 317 2.72 -23.51 -78.83
C ASN A 317 2.91 -22.90 -77.42
N LEU A 318 3.01 -21.57 -77.36
CA LEU A 318 3.24 -20.82 -76.12
C LEU A 318 2.16 -21.11 -75.07
N SER A 319 0.91 -21.29 -75.49
CA SER A 319 -0.19 -21.58 -74.57
C SER A 319 -0.03 -22.92 -73.87
N GLU A 320 0.47 -23.94 -74.55
CA GLU A 320 0.69 -25.27 -73.97
C GLU A 320 1.95 -25.32 -73.11
N LEU A 321 3.01 -24.65 -73.55
CA LEU A 321 4.26 -24.54 -72.79
C LEU A 321 4.06 -23.78 -71.47
N TRP A 322 3.50 -22.57 -71.52
CA TRP A 322 3.21 -21.78 -70.32
C TRP A 322 2.06 -22.36 -69.50
N GLY A 323 1.11 -23.05 -70.14
CA GLY A 323 0.07 -23.84 -69.44
C GLY A 323 0.68 -24.90 -68.51
N SER A 324 1.82 -25.50 -68.87
CA SER A 324 2.51 -26.44 -67.98
C SER A 324 3.19 -25.78 -66.76
N VAL A 325 3.50 -24.48 -66.82
CA VAL A 325 3.96 -23.69 -65.67
C VAL A 325 2.77 -23.35 -64.78
N ASP A 326 1.64 -22.94 -65.38
CA ASP A 326 0.39 -22.63 -64.69
C ASP A 326 -0.13 -23.82 -63.88
N ASP A 327 -0.13 -25.02 -64.47
CA ASP A 327 -0.53 -26.28 -63.79
C ASP A 327 0.28 -26.55 -62.51
N ILE A 328 1.56 -26.17 -62.49
CA ILE A 328 2.42 -26.33 -61.31
C ILE A 328 2.12 -25.19 -60.31
N TRP A 329 1.94 -23.97 -60.80
CA TRP A 329 1.67 -22.77 -60.00
C TRP A 329 0.33 -22.84 -59.24
N ASP A 330 -0.70 -23.41 -59.88
CA ASP A 330 -2.04 -23.59 -59.31
C ASP A 330 -2.08 -24.59 -58.15
N ARG A 331 -1.05 -25.43 -58.00
CA ARG A 331 -0.91 -26.34 -56.85
C ARG A 331 -0.54 -25.60 -55.57
N ILE A 332 -0.09 -24.35 -55.67
CA ILE A 332 0.34 -23.56 -54.51
C ILE A 332 -0.88 -23.12 -53.69
N GLN A 333 -0.90 -23.48 -52.41
CA GLN A 333 -1.97 -23.08 -51.50
C GLN A 333 -1.50 -22.06 -50.48
N ILE A 334 -2.10 -20.87 -50.51
CA ILE A 334 -1.85 -19.80 -49.54
C ILE A 334 -2.98 -19.80 -48.51
N PRO A 335 -2.69 -20.16 -47.24
CA PRO A 335 -3.70 -20.20 -46.19
C PRO A 335 -4.23 -18.80 -45.86
N ALA A 336 -5.51 -18.73 -45.50
CA ALA A 336 -6.08 -17.56 -44.83
C ALA A 336 -6.31 -17.89 -43.35
N LEU A 337 -6.05 -16.90 -42.47
CA LEU A 337 -6.45 -17.00 -41.06
C LEU A 337 -7.96 -16.82 -40.94
N SER A 338 -8.60 -17.52 -40.01
CA SER A 338 -10.06 -17.53 -39.87
C SER A 338 -10.60 -16.38 -39.01
N TYR A 339 -9.74 -15.47 -38.56
CA TYR A 339 -10.08 -14.43 -37.58
C TYR A 339 -9.58 -13.05 -38.02
N SER A 340 -10.34 -12.01 -37.65
CA SER A 340 -9.92 -10.62 -37.81
C SER A 340 -8.91 -10.25 -36.73
N ASN A 341 -7.78 -9.68 -37.14
CA ASN A 341 -6.69 -9.27 -36.24
C ASN A 341 -6.66 -7.76 -36.04
N GLY A 342 -6.10 -7.37 -34.90
CA GLY A 342 -5.60 -6.01 -34.68
C GLY A 342 -6.59 -5.04 -34.04
N VAL A 343 -6.02 -3.95 -33.54
CA VAL A 343 -6.74 -2.83 -32.93
C VAL A 343 -7.12 -1.85 -34.05
N LYS A 344 -8.42 -1.63 -34.26
CA LYS A 344 -8.92 -0.76 -35.33
C LYS A 344 -8.87 0.73 -34.98
N ASP A 345 -8.91 1.08 -33.70
CA ASP A 345 -8.75 2.46 -33.21
C ASP A 345 -7.58 2.54 -32.20
N PRO A 346 -6.33 2.56 -32.69
CA PRO A 346 -5.15 2.60 -31.83
C PRO A 346 -4.99 3.94 -31.11
N GLU A 347 -5.64 5.01 -31.58
CA GLU A 347 -5.60 6.32 -30.91
C GLU A 347 -6.35 6.29 -29.59
N LYS A 348 -7.59 5.77 -29.58
CA LYS A 348 -8.35 5.64 -28.32
C LYS A 348 -7.67 4.72 -27.32
N GLN A 349 -7.06 3.62 -27.76
CA GLN A 349 -6.28 2.78 -26.87
C GLN A 349 -5.09 3.54 -26.26
N LYS A 350 -4.33 4.29 -27.07
CA LYS A 350 -3.19 5.09 -26.57
C LYS A 350 -3.63 6.16 -25.58
N ILE A 351 -4.80 6.76 -25.76
CA ILE A 351 -5.35 7.75 -24.81
C ILE A 351 -5.63 7.09 -23.45
N LEU A 352 -6.17 5.87 -23.42
CA LEU A 352 -6.39 5.14 -22.17
C LEU A 352 -5.05 4.73 -21.51
N GLU A 353 -4.06 4.30 -22.29
CA GLU A 353 -2.71 4.04 -21.80
C GLU A 353 -2.02 5.30 -21.24
N GLN A 354 -2.33 6.48 -21.79
CA GLN A 354 -1.84 7.76 -21.28
C GLN A 354 -2.39 8.08 -19.88
N VAL A 355 -3.64 7.73 -19.57
CA VAL A 355 -4.21 7.90 -18.22
C VAL A 355 -3.36 7.15 -17.19
N VAL A 356 -3.07 5.87 -17.46
CA VAL A 356 -2.19 5.05 -16.61
C VAL A 356 -0.78 5.66 -16.53
N GLY A 357 -0.25 6.10 -17.67
CA GLY A 357 1.08 6.72 -17.74
C GLY A 357 1.20 8.01 -16.93
N PHE A 358 0.15 8.84 -16.88
CA PHE A 358 0.14 10.04 -16.05
C PHE A 358 0.12 9.68 -14.56
N ALA A 359 -0.71 8.73 -14.16
CA ALA A 359 -0.77 8.26 -12.77
C ALA A 359 0.61 7.73 -12.30
N GLN A 360 1.35 7.02 -13.16
CA GLN A 360 2.69 6.51 -12.83
C GLN A 360 3.79 7.59 -12.77
N LYS A 361 3.70 8.64 -13.60
CA LYS A 361 4.77 9.64 -13.72
C LYS A 361 4.61 10.86 -12.82
N GLY A 362 3.38 11.19 -12.42
CA GLY A 362 3.09 12.45 -11.71
C GLY A 362 1.70 12.51 -11.12
N LEU A 363 1.36 11.55 -10.25
CA LEU A 363 0.04 11.47 -9.61
C LEU A 363 -0.36 12.76 -8.87
N LEU A 364 0.57 13.35 -8.10
CA LEU A 364 0.37 14.63 -7.41
C LEU A 364 -0.13 15.73 -8.36
N THR A 365 0.50 15.89 -9.53
CA THR A 365 0.11 16.89 -10.52
C THR A 365 -1.32 16.69 -11.05
N LEU A 366 -1.81 15.44 -11.08
CA LEU A 366 -3.16 15.13 -11.55
C LEU A 366 -4.24 15.46 -10.52
N VAL A 367 -3.96 15.18 -9.25
CA VAL A 367 -4.96 15.27 -8.18
C VAL A 367 -4.94 16.61 -7.46
N LEU A 368 -3.83 17.36 -7.51
CA LEU A 368 -3.74 18.64 -6.82
C LEU A 368 -4.76 19.64 -7.40
N PRO A 369 -5.57 20.29 -6.54
CA PRO A 369 -6.49 21.33 -6.97
C PRO A 369 -5.73 22.56 -7.51
N GLU A 370 -6.36 23.30 -8.43
CA GLU A 370 -5.71 24.49 -9.01
C GLU A 370 -5.48 25.56 -7.94
N GLY A 371 -4.24 26.07 -7.88
CA GLY A 371 -3.84 27.09 -6.90
C GLY A 371 -3.38 26.54 -5.54
N SER A 372 -3.39 25.23 -5.33
CA SER A 372 -2.88 24.61 -4.11
C SER A 372 -1.35 24.66 -4.06
N GLU A 373 -0.79 25.01 -2.90
CA GLU A 373 0.65 24.93 -2.65
C GLU A 373 0.98 23.71 -1.81
N VAL A 374 2.00 22.96 -2.22
CA VAL A 374 2.49 21.81 -1.45
C VAL A 374 3.54 22.30 -0.47
N SER A 375 3.37 21.99 0.82
CA SER A 375 4.38 22.25 1.84
C SER A 375 5.71 21.60 1.49
N LYS A 376 6.80 22.36 1.69
CA LYS A 376 8.19 21.92 1.49
C LYS A 376 8.89 21.66 2.82
N GLY A 377 8.12 21.44 3.89
CA GLY A 377 8.64 21.15 5.21
C GLY A 377 9.55 19.94 5.22
N VAL A 378 10.60 20.00 6.03
CA VAL A 378 11.56 18.91 6.20
C VAL A 378 11.83 18.67 7.67
N LEU A 379 11.59 17.43 8.13
CA LEU A 379 12.01 16.97 9.46
C LEU A 379 13.52 16.74 9.49
N ASN A 380 14.21 17.54 10.28
CA ASN A 380 15.64 17.47 10.49
C ASN A 380 15.93 17.29 11.98
N GLY A 381 15.87 16.06 12.47
CA GLY A 381 16.22 15.67 13.83
C GLY A 381 17.18 14.48 13.81
N ASN A 382 18.18 14.49 14.71
CA ASN A 382 19.16 13.41 14.82
C ASN A 382 18.79 12.36 15.88
N SER A 383 17.84 12.66 16.77
CA SER A 383 17.45 11.84 17.92
C SER A 383 15.94 11.60 17.95
N PHE A 384 15.36 11.17 16.84
CA PHE A 384 13.93 10.84 16.80
C PHE A 384 13.67 9.46 17.42
N PRO A 385 12.63 9.31 18.26
CA PRO A 385 12.25 8.02 18.83
C PRO A 385 12.13 6.90 17.80
N SER A 386 11.59 7.17 16.60
CA SER A 386 11.45 6.16 15.56
C SER A 386 12.78 5.60 15.03
N ALA A 387 13.89 6.32 15.21
CA ALA A 387 15.23 5.88 14.79
C ALA A 387 15.87 4.89 15.77
N SER A 388 15.50 4.94 17.06
CA SER A 388 15.95 4.02 18.12
C SER A 388 14.96 2.90 18.41
N MET A 389 13.82 2.85 17.69
CA MET A 389 12.78 1.83 17.82
C MET A 389 13.36 0.41 17.66
N GLN A 390 13.17 -0.42 18.68
CA GLN A 390 13.46 -1.86 18.63
C GLN A 390 12.19 -2.65 18.30
N GLU A 391 12.28 -3.62 17.40
CA GLU A 391 11.20 -4.58 17.17
C GLU A 391 11.05 -5.47 18.43
N GLY A 392 9.98 -5.26 19.19
CA GLY A 392 9.68 -5.99 20.42
C GLY A 392 8.20 -6.40 20.48
N GLU A 393 7.85 -7.30 21.39
CA GLU A 393 6.45 -7.70 21.65
C GLU A 393 5.71 -6.58 22.41
N ALA A 394 5.42 -5.47 21.71
CA ALA A 394 4.57 -4.40 22.24
C ALA A 394 3.13 -4.90 22.44
N SER A 395 2.46 -4.40 23.48
CA SER A 395 1.02 -4.60 23.66
C SER A 395 0.25 -4.12 22.42
N LYS A 396 -0.44 -5.04 21.76
CA LYS A 396 -1.20 -4.72 20.55
C LYS A 396 -2.56 -4.16 20.93
N LEU A 397 -2.84 -2.93 20.49
CA LEU A 397 -4.14 -2.30 20.63
C LEU A 397 -5.22 -3.12 19.91
N ASN A 398 -6.38 -3.25 20.54
CA ASN A 398 -7.56 -3.74 19.86
C ASN A 398 -8.10 -2.70 18.85
N LEU A 399 -9.07 -3.09 18.03
CA LEU A 399 -9.57 -2.21 16.96
C LEU A 399 -10.16 -0.89 17.49
N LEU A 400 -10.86 -0.90 18.63
CA LEU A 400 -11.42 0.32 19.22
C LEU A 400 -10.31 1.24 19.73
N GLU A 401 -9.35 0.69 20.48
CA GLU A 401 -8.20 1.43 20.97
C GLU A 401 -7.41 2.06 19.82
N ARG A 402 -7.29 1.34 18.69
CA ARG A 402 -6.67 1.87 17.50
C ARG A 402 -7.45 3.02 16.88
N ILE A 403 -8.78 2.93 16.79
CA ILE A 403 -9.61 4.04 16.32
C ILE A 403 -9.48 5.25 17.25
N ILE A 404 -9.39 5.03 18.57
CA ILE A 404 -9.15 6.11 19.55
C ILE A 404 -7.81 6.80 19.28
N PHE A 405 -6.75 6.03 19.04
CA PHE A 405 -5.43 6.56 18.66
C PHE A 405 -5.50 7.42 17.39
N GLU A 406 -6.25 6.98 16.36
CA GLU A 406 -6.40 7.78 15.14
C GLU A 406 -7.23 9.04 15.32
N GLU A 407 -8.27 8.97 16.16
CA GLU A 407 -9.09 10.13 16.49
C GLU A 407 -8.27 11.17 17.24
N TYR A 408 -7.49 10.72 18.24
CA TYR A 408 -6.51 11.55 18.94
C TYR A 408 -5.52 12.20 17.96
N SER A 409 -4.89 11.39 17.10
CA SER A 409 -3.91 11.89 16.12
C SER A 409 -4.53 12.95 15.20
N SER A 410 -5.73 12.72 14.68
CA SER A 410 -6.42 13.67 13.81
C SER A 410 -6.85 14.97 14.48
N ARG A 411 -6.97 14.96 15.82
CA ARG A 411 -7.38 16.12 16.59
C ARG A 411 -6.24 17.09 16.84
N PHE A 412 -5.02 16.56 16.96
CA PHE A 412 -3.83 17.34 17.36
C PHE A 412 -2.80 17.52 16.25
N LEU A 413 -2.85 16.70 15.19
CA LEU A 413 -1.92 16.78 14.08
C LEU A 413 -2.53 17.46 12.86
N THR A 414 -1.70 18.21 12.14
CA THR A 414 -2.09 18.83 10.87
C THR A 414 -1.95 17.85 9.70
N ASN A 415 -2.66 18.14 8.62
CA ASN A 415 -2.59 17.44 7.35
C ASN A 415 -2.71 18.42 6.17
N PHE A 416 -2.73 17.92 4.94
CA PHE A 416 -2.86 18.74 3.73
C PHE A 416 -4.02 19.75 3.77
N CYS A 417 -5.17 19.32 4.30
CA CYS A 417 -6.38 20.14 4.36
C CYS A 417 -6.46 21.05 5.59
N SER A 418 -5.45 21.04 6.47
CA SER A 418 -5.42 21.91 7.65
C SER A 418 -5.18 23.37 7.25
N GLU A 419 -5.92 24.29 7.87
CA GLU A 419 -5.74 25.74 7.71
C GLU A 419 -4.52 26.28 8.46
N GLU A 420 -4.03 25.54 9.47
CA GLU A 420 -2.82 25.92 10.20
C GLU A 420 -1.58 25.87 9.30
N GLU A 421 -0.82 26.96 9.31
CA GLU A 421 0.47 27.06 8.65
C GLU A 421 1.59 26.65 9.62
N LYS A 422 2.36 25.65 9.23
CA LYS A 422 3.51 25.13 9.98
C LYS A 422 4.70 24.94 9.03
N ASP A 423 5.91 25.08 9.55
CA ASP A 423 7.14 24.78 8.80
C ASP A 423 7.19 23.32 8.31
N TYR A 424 6.55 22.41 9.07
CA TYR A 424 6.30 21.03 8.70
C TYR A 424 4.81 20.76 8.92
N LYS A 425 4.06 20.58 7.84
CA LYS A 425 2.58 20.67 7.84
C LYS A 425 1.90 19.30 7.77
N TYR A 426 2.50 18.31 7.10
CA TYR A 426 1.81 17.05 6.80
C TYR A 426 2.12 15.98 7.85
N GLU A 427 1.79 16.31 9.10
CA GLU A 427 2.09 15.50 10.29
C GLU A 427 1.34 14.16 10.26
N MET A 428 0.05 14.15 9.92
CA MET A 428 -0.69 12.89 9.77
C MET A 428 -0.14 12.02 8.63
N GLU A 429 0.25 12.64 7.52
CA GLU A 429 0.85 11.94 6.39
C GLU A 429 2.23 11.37 6.75
N TYR A 430 2.99 12.02 7.65
CA TYR A 430 4.23 11.48 8.20
C TYR A 430 4.00 10.18 8.98
N LEU A 431 2.96 10.11 9.82
CA LEU A 431 2.63 8.88 10.55
C LEU A 431 2.43 7.70 9.57
N ILE A 432 1.89 7.94 8.37
CA ILE A 432 1.69 6.93 7.32
C ILE A 432 2.99 6.67 6.52
N GLY A 433 3.58 7.70 5.91
CA GLY A 433 4.67 7.59 4.95
C GLY A 433 6.08 7.50 5.56
N GLY A 434 6.31 8.12 6.71
CA GLY A 434 7.58 8.15 7.43
C GLY A 434 8.75 8.74 6.63
N LYS A 435 8.48 9.64 5.69
CA LYS A 435 9.49 10.37 4.91
C LYS A 435 9.83 11.68 5.59
N LYS A 436 11.05 12.18 5.38
CA LYS A 436 11.50 13.44 6.00
C LYS A 436 10.81 14.66 5.40
N GLN A 437 10.47 14.63 4.11
CA GLN A 437 9.86 15.76 3.40
C GLN A 437 8.34 15.63 3.39
N ASP A 438 7.65 16.74 3.61
CA ASP A 438 6.19 16.84 3.50
C ASP A 438 5.69 16.33 2.14
N GLU A 439 6.25 16.84 1.04
CA GLU A 439 5.85 16.44 -0.33
C GLU A 439 5.93 14.92 -0.56
N ASP A 440 6.96 14.26 -0.03
CA ASP A 440 7.13 12.81 -0.16
C ASP A 440 6.06 12.04 0.63
N ASN A 441 5.72 12.49 1.85
CA ASN A 441 4.65 11.88 2.65
C ASN A 441 3.29 12.05 1.98
N LEU A 442 2.99 13.25 1.48
CA LEU A 442 1.77 13.53 0.75
C LEU A 442 1.66 12.63 -0.49
N LYS A 443 2.76 12.45 -1.23
CA LYS A 443 2.81 11.56 -2.39
C LYS A 443 2.51 10.11 -2.01
N THR A 444 3.09 9.62 -0.91
CA THR A 444 2.81 8.26 -0.40
C THR A 444 1.34 8.10 -0.07
N VAL A 445 0.79 9.01 0.74
CA VAL A 445 -0.63 8.96 1.14
C VAL A 445 -1.57 9.04 -0.06
N ILE A 446 -1.34 9.96 -0.99
CA ILE A 446 -2.16 10.08 -2.20
C ILE A 446 -2.12 8.78 -3.01
N THR A 447 -0.96 8.14 -3.13
CA THR A 447 -0.81 6.86 -3.84
C THR A 447 -1.64 5.78 -3.16
N ASP A 448 -1.57 5.68 -1.83
CA ASP A 448 -2.32 4.68 -1.06
C ASP A 448 -3.84 4.93 -1.12
N ILE A 449 -4.29 6.20 -1.06
CA ILE A 449 -5.71 6.55 -1.21
C ILE A 449 -6.19 6.22 -2.63
N VAL A 450 -5.41 6.55 -3.67
CA VAL A 450 -5.77 6.22 -5.06
C VAL A 450 -5.93 4.72 -5.25
N ALA A 451 -5.01 3.90 -4.72
CA ALA A 451 -5.11 2.44 -4.80
C ALA A 451 -6.38 1.89 -4.14
N ILE A 452 -6.71 2.38 -2.94
CA ILE A 452 -7.96 2.01 -2.25
C ILE A 452 -9.18 2.44 -3.09
N ARG A 453 -9.20 3.70 -3.55
CA ARG A 453 -10.31 4.23 -4.36
C ARG A 453 -10.47 3.51 -5.69
N GLU A 454 -9.38 3.19 -6.38
CA GLU A 454 -9.39 2.43 -7.63
C GLU A 454 -10.01 1.04 -7.40
N GLY A 455 -9.57 0.33 -6.36
CA GLY A 455 -10.16 -0.95 -5.98
C GLY A 455 -11.66 -0.87 -5.70
N MET A 456 -12.10 0.12 -4.91
CA MET A 456 -13.53 0.34 -4.61
C MET A 456 -14.34 0.71 -5.86
N ASN A 457 -13.79 1.55 -6.73
CA ASN A 457 -14.42 1.97 -7.97
C ASN A 457 -14.52 0.80 -8.96
N LEU A 458 -13.52 -0.08 -9.00
CA LEU A 458 -13.54 -1.29 -9.83
C LEU A 458 -14.56 -2.32 -9.31
N ILE A 459 -14.65 -2.51 -7.99
CA ILE A 459 -15.72 -3.34 -7.38
C ILE A 459 -17.09 -2.83 -7.81
N HIS A 460 -17.29 -1.51 -7.81
CA HIS A 460 -18.54 -0.90 -8.27
C HIS A 460 -18.79 -1.18 -9.76
N ILE A 461 -17.81 -0.93 -10.64
CA ILE A 461 -17.95 -1.19 -12.09
C ILE A 461 -18.30 -2.65 -12.35
N LEU A 462 -17.58 -3.59 -11.74
CA LEU A 462 -17.78 -5.03 -11.97
C LEU A 462 -19.12 -5.54 -11.40
N SER A 463 -19.68 -4.82 -10.42
CA SER A 463 -21.00 -5.10 -9.86
C SER A 463 -22.14 -4.43 -10.64
N ASP A 464 -21.84 -3.54 -11.59
CA ASP A 464 -22.81 -2.75 -12.36
C ASP A 464 -22.86 -3.24 -13.83
N PRO A 465 -23.92 -3.97 -14.23
CA PRO A 465 -24.05 -4.47 -15.60
C PRO A 465 -24.09 -3.38 -16.67
N GLU A 466 -24.64 -2.19 -16.37
CA GLU A 466 -24.70 -1.08 -17.33
C GLU A 466 -23.28 -0.58 -17.63
N LYS A 467 -22.44 -0.39 -16.61
CA LYS A 467 -21.05 0.05 -16.79
C LYS A 467 -20.20 -0.99 -17.51
N ARG A 468 -20.41 -2.29 -17.22
CA ARG A 468 -19.73 -3.37 -17.95
C ARG A 468 -20.10 -3.34 -19.44
N GLU A 469 -21.37 -3.12 -19.76
CA GLU A 469 -21.81 -3.02 -21.16
C GLU A 469 -21.22 -1.77 -21.85
N GLU A 470 -21.14 -0.63 -21.17
CA GLU A 470 -20.46 0.57 -21.69
C GLU A 470 -18.98 0.33 -22.00
N ALA A 471 -18.26 -0.36 -21.10
CA ALA A 471 -16.87 -0.73 -21.30
C ALA A 471 -16.70 -1.71 -22.48
N ASN A 472 -17.60 -2.71 -22.59
CA ASN A 472 -17.63 -3.65 -23.73
C ASN A 472 -17.93 -2.94 -25.05
N ALA A 473 -18.84 -1.97 -25.08
CA ALA A 473 -19.15 -1.19 -26.26
C ALA A 473 -17.92 -0.38 -26.73
N LEU A 474 -17.22 0.29 -25.80
CA LEU A 474 -15.99 1.00 -26.13
C LEU A 474 -14.88 0.05 -26.59
N ALA A 475 -14.74 -1.13 -25.97
CA ALA A 475 -13.80 -2.16 -26.40
C ALA A 475 -14.10 -2.66 -27.82
N GLY A 476 -15.38 -2.86 -28.16
CA GLY A 476 -15.82 -3.21 -29.50
C GLY A 476 -15.47 -2.14 -30.54
N VAL A 477 -15.55 -0.86 -30.18
CA VAL A 477 -15.08 0.25 -31.04
C VAL A 477 -13.57 0.21 -31.23
N ILE A 478 -12.79 -0.01 -30.16
CA ILE A 478 -11.32 -0.04 -30.22
C ILE A 478 -10.80 -1.21 -31.05
N THR A 479 -11.41 -2.39 -30.86
CA THR A 479 -11.01 -3.62 -31.54
C THR A 479 -11.67 -3.78 -32.91
N GLY A 480 -12.75 -3.05 -33.18
CA GLY A 480 -13.54 -3.15 -34.41
C GLY A 480 -14.32 -4.46 -34.56
N VAL A 481 -14.50 -5.21 -33.47
CA VAL A 481 -15.29 -6.44 -33.44
C VAL A 481 -16.50 -6.23 -32.54
N THR A 482 -17.69 -6.56 -33.04
CA THR A 482 -18.93 -6.53 -32.25
C THR A 482 -19.15 -7.89 -31.60
N GLY A 483 -19.33 -7.95 -30.27
CA GLY A 483 -19.66 -9.18 -29.54
C GLY A 483 -18.48 -9.83 -28.79
N VAL A 484 -18.60 -11.12 -28.50
CA VAL A 484 -17.68 -11.88 -27.63
C VAL A 484 -16.43 -12.32 -28.40
N ALA A 485 -15.52 -11.38 -28.66
CA ALA A 485 -14.19 -11.67 -29.18
C ALA A 485 -13.14 -11.63 -28.05
N PRO A 486 -12.14 -12.53 -28.07
CA PRO A 486 -11.00 -12.51 -27.14
C PRO A 486 -10.43 -11.13 -26.82
N LEU A 487 -10.08 -10.37 -27.87
CA LEU A 487 -9.45 -9.06 -27.72
C LEU A 487 -10.41 -8.04 -27.12
N ALA A 488 -11.69 -8.09 -27.51
CA ALA A 488 -12.70 -7.18 -26.99
C ALA A 488 -12.88 -7.38 -25.49
N GLY A 489 -12.91 -8.63 -24.99
CA GLY A 489 -12.98 -8.90 -23.56
C GLY A 489 -11.76 -8.43 -22.77
N VAL A 490 -10.55 -8.67 -23.29
CA VAL A 490 -9.30 -8.19 -22.68
C VAL A 490 -9.26 -6.66 -22.63
N VAL A 491 -9.62 -5.98 -23.71
CA VAL A 491 -9.67 -4.51 -23.79
C VAL A 491 -10.80 -3.94 -22.92
N ALA A 492 -11.94 -4.62 -22.79
CA ALA A 492 -13.04 -4.19 -21.91
C ALA A 492 -12.60 -4.18 -20.45
N PHE A 493 -11.92 -5.24 -19.98
CA PHE A 493 -11.42 -5.28 -18.61
C PHE A 493 -10.36 -4.20 -18.34
N PHE A 494 -9.49 -3.93 -19.30
CA PHE A 494 -8.58 -2.80 -19.24
C PHE A 494 -9.31 -1.45 -19.14
N ILE A 495 -10.34 -1.22 -19.95
CA ILE A 495 -11.16 0.00 -19.88
C ILE A 495 -11.78 0.14 -18.49
N MET A 496 -12.31 -0.94 -17.91
CA MET A 496 -12.89 -0.91 -16.56
C MET A 496 -11.86 -0.51 -15.50
N GLY A 497 -10.64 -1.05 -15.56
CA GLY A 497 -9.54 -0.65 -14.67
C GLY A 497 -9.15 0.82 -14.83
N VAL A 498 -8.93 1.27 -16.08
CA VAL A 498 -8.59 2.68 -16.36
C VAL A 498 -9.71 3.63 -15.96
N TRP A 499 -10.96 3.21 -16.09
CA TRP A 499 -12.12 4.00 -15.68
C TRP A 499 -12.20 4.11 -14.15
N ALA A 500 -11.93 3.02 -13.43
CA ALA A 500 -11.83 3.02 -11.97
C ALA A 500 -10.70 3.94 -11.47
N LEU A 501 -9.52 3.89 -12.10
CA LEU A 501 -8.40 4.79 -11.82
C LEU A 501 -8.75 6.25 -12.10
N GLY A 502 -9.40 6.53 -13.23
CA GLY A 502 -9.86 7.87 -13.59
C GLY A 502 -10.81 8.45 -12.54
N GLU A 503 -11.80 7.65 -12.09
CA GLU A 503 -12.71 8.05 -11.01
C GLU A 503 -11.94 8.24 -9.69
N ALA A 504 -10.93 7.41 -9.39
CA ALA A 504 -10.09 7.56 -8.20
C ALA A 504 -9.28 8.86 -8.21
N ILE A 505 -8.78 9.29 -9.37
CA ILE A 505 -8.11 10.59 -9.53
C ILE A 505 -9.08 11.74 -9.23
N VAL A 506 -10.32 11.67 -9.74
CA VAL A 506 -11.37 12.67 -9.46
C VAL A 506 -11.74 12.66 -7.97
N ASP A 507 -11.85 11.48 -7.36
CA ASP A 507 -12.12 11.30 -5.95
C ASP A 507 -11.05 11.96 -5.08
N VAL A 508 -9.77 11.66 -5.31
CA VAL A 508 -8.67 12.22 -4.51
C VAL A 508 -8.54 13.73 -4.73
N ARG A 509 -8.77 14.23 -5.94
CA ARG A 509 -8.84 15.68 -6.16
C ARG A 509 -9.93 16.32 -5.31
N MET A 510 -11.11 15.74 -5.24
CA MET A 510 -12.19 16.24 -4.37
C MET A 510 -11.80 16.20 -2.90
N LEU A 511 -11.13 15.14 -2.43
CA LEU A 511 -10.65 15.04 -1.05
C LEU A 511 -9.66 16.16 -0.72
N LEU A 512 -8.73 16.46 -1.63
CA LEU A 512 -7.76 17.56 -1.48
C LEU A 512 -8.41 18.95 -1.61
N GLU A 513 -9.59 19.06 -2.23
CA GLU A 513 -10.44 20.27 -2.20
C GLU A 513 -11.24 20.40 -0.88
N GLY A 514 -11.06 19.49 0.07
CA GLY A 514 -11.81 19.44 1.34
C GLY A 514 -13.23 18.88 1.22
N LYS A 515 -13.59 18.28 0.08
CA LYS A 515 -14.91 17.66 -0.14
C LYS A 515 -14.93 16.23 0.38
N LYS A 516 -16.14 15.69 0.57
CA LYS A 516 -16.38 14.30 0.93
C LYS A 516 -16.63 13.43 -0.30
N VAL A 517 -16.16 12.19 -0.23
CA VAL A 517 -16.33 11.15 -1.25
C VAL A 517 -17.06 9.96 -0.66
N ALA A 518 -18.10 9.49 -1.37
CA ALA A 518 -18.84 8.31 -0.96
C ALA A 518 -17.91 7.09 -0.86
N PHE A 519 -17.93 6.41 0.30
CA PHE A 519 -17.11 5.22 0.52
C PHE A 519 -17.41 4.16 -0.54
N VAL A 520 -18.67 3.73 -0.66
CA VAL A 520 -19.15 2.89 -1.77
C VAL A 520 -19.87 3.76 -2.80
N LYS A 521 -19.49 3.61 -4.08
CA LYS A 521 -20.12 4.35 -5.18
C LYS A 521 -21.52 3.83 -5.50
N SER A 522 -22.35 4.78 -5.90
CA SER A 522 -23.68 4.62 -6.51
C SER A 522 -23.73 5.40 -7.83
N LYS A 523 -24.81 5.20 -8.60
CA LYS A 523 -25.06 5.92 -9.86
C LYS A 523 -25.02 7.45 -9.70
N ASP A 524 -25.51 7.97 -8.57
CA ASP A 524 -25.57 9.42 -8.30
C ASP A 524 -24.24 10.02 -7.86
N THR A 525 -23.35 9.20 -7.28
CA THR A 525 -22.05 9.64 -6.74
C THR A 525 -20.88 9.41 -7.69
N TRP A 526 -21.14 8.80 -8.85
CA TRP A 526 -20.17 8.54 -9.90
C TRP A 526 -20.00 9.80 -10.77
N ASN A 527 -18.77 10.26 -10.97
CA ASN A 527 -18.50 11.55 -11.62
C ASN A 527 -18.02 11.43 -13.06
N LEU A 528 -17.17 10.45 -13.35
CA LEU A 528 -16.43 10.39 -14.60
C LEU A 528 -17.15 9.52 -15.62
N THR A 529 -17.59 10.09 -16.74
CA THR A 529 -18.07 9.31 -17.90
C THR A 529 -16.90 8.80 -18.74
N LEU A 530 -17.09 7.78 -19.58
CA LEU A 530 -16.04 7.30 -20.50
C LEU A 530 -15.56 8.40 -21.47
N SER A 531 -16.45 9.32 -21.89
CA SER A 531 -16.04 10.47 -22.72
C SER A 531 -15.10 11.41 -21.96
N ASN A 532 -15.40 11.69 -20.70
CA ASN A 532 -14.55 12.53 -19.85
C ASN A 532 -13.23 11.82 -19.49
N LEU A 533 -13.24 10.49 -19.36
CA LEU A 533 -12.02 9.69 -19.19
C LEU A 533 -11.06 9.85 -20.38
N LEU A 534 -11.59 9.83 -21.61
CA LEU A 534 -10.77 10.06 -22.81
C LEU A 534 -10.24 11.51 -22.87
N GLU A 535 -11.02 12.50 -22.44
CA GLU A 535 -10.55 13.88 -22.34
C GLU A 535 -9.44 14.04 -21.27
N LEU A 536 -9.55 13.33 -20.14
CA LEU A 536 -8.50 13.26 -19.13
C LEU A 536 -7.22 12.67 -19.71
N GLY A 537 -7.31 11.59 -20.50
CA GLY A 537 -6.15 11.00 -21.18
C GLY A 537 -5.50 11.94 -22.21
N LYS A 538 -6.28 12.81 -22.87
CA LYS A 538 -5.73 13.80 -23.81
C LYS A 538 -5.07 15.00 -23.12
N LYS A 539 -5.67 15.50 -22.03
CA LYS A 539 -5.28 16.77 -21.40
C LYS A 539 -4.36 16.59 -20.19
N GLY A 540 -4.34 15.41 -19.58
CA GLY A 540 -3.64 15.17 -18.32
C GLY A 540 -4.20 15.98 -17.15
N LYS A 541 -5.48 16.39 -17.23
CA LYS A 541 -6.18 17.10 -16.16
C LYS A 541 -7.56 16.48 -15.98
N ALA A 542 -7.90 16.20 -14.72
CA ALA A 542 -9.25 15.84 -14.34
C ALA A 542 -10.03 17.10 -13.98
N ASP A 543 -11.21 17.27 -14.56
CA ASP A 543 -12.18 18.22 -14.01
C ASP A 543 -12.68 17.68 -12.66
N GLY A 544 -12.87 18.56 -11.68
CA GLY A 544 -13.38 18.16 -10.36
C GLY A 544 -14.78 17.55 -10.43
N GLY A 545 -15.11 16.70 -9.45
CA GLY A 545 -16.43 16.09 -9.35
C GLY A 545 -17.43 16.92 -8.54
N LYS A 546 -18.69 16.49 -8.57
CA LYS A 546 -19.72 16.95 -7.63
C LYS A 546 -19.51 16.23 -6.30
N GLY A 547 -19.03 16.98 -5.30
CA GLY A 547 -18.99 16.49 -3.93
C GLY A 547 -20.40 16.23 -3.39
N GLY A 548 -20.50 15.35 -2.39
CA GLY A 548 -21.75 15.10 -1.67
C GLY A 548 -21.62 15.37 -0.17
N ASP A 549 -22.75 15.47 0.53
CA ASP A 549 -22.77 15.70 1.99
C ASP A 549 -22.44 14.42 2.80
N LYS A 550 -22.41 13.26 2.13
CA LYS A 550 -22.16 11.94 2.72
C LYS A 550 -20.87 11.34 2.18
N GLY A 551 -20.14 10.63 3.03
CA GLY A 551 -18.88 9.98 2.67
C GLY A 551 -17.75 10.33 3.63
N LEU A 552 -16.53 9.98 3.24
CA LEU A 552 -15.32 10.30 3.98
C LEU A 552 -14.63 11.51 3.34
N ASP A 553 -14.11 12.39 4.18
CA ASP A 553 -13.17 13.45 3.76
C ASP A 553 -11.73 12.92 3.79
N TYR A 554 -10.78 13.80 3.45
CA TYR A 554 -9.37 13.47 3.40
C TYR A 554 -8.86 12.92 4.75
N THR A 555 -9.20 13.57 5.86
CA THR A 555 -8.85 13.13 7.22
C THR A 555 -9.43 11.74 7.52
N GLY A 556 -10.66 11.46 7.10
CA GLY A 556 -11.26 10.12 7.20
C GLY A 556 -10.42 9.05 6.50
N TYR A 557 -9.89 9.33 5.31
CA TYR A 557 -8.99 8.41 4.60
C TYR A 557 -7.63 8.25 5.30
N LEU A 558 -7.07 9.31 5.90
CA LEU A 558 -5.85 9.22 6.70
C LEU A 558 -6.04 8.27 7.89
N LYS A 559 -7.15 8.41 8.64
CA LYS A 559 -7.50 7.51 9.75
C LYS A 559 -7.58 6.05 9.29
N LEU A 560 -8.19 5.79 8.14
CA LEU A 560 -8.27 4.43 7.59
C LEU A 560 -6.90 3.84 7.25
N LEU A 561 -6.02 4.62 6.60
CA LEU A 561 -4.67 4.19 6.30
C LEU A 561 -3.86 3.93 7.58
N LEU A 562 -4.04 4.76 8.59
CA LEU A 562 -3.39 4.55 9.87
C LEU A 562 -3.85 3.25 10.55
N ILE A 563 -5.15 2.91 10.52
CA ILE A 563 -5.66 1.62 11.02
C ILE A 563 -5.04 0.42 10.29
N LEU A 564 -4.66 0.56 9.01
CA LEU A 564 -4.05 -0.52 8.23
C LEU A 564 -2.55 -0.68 8.44
N GLY A 565 -1.86 0.36 8.92
CA GLY A 565 -0.41 0.37 9.08
C GLY A 565 0.10 -0.46 10.25
N GLN A 566 1.35 -0.25 10.65
CA GLN A 566 1.95 -0.89 11.81
C GLN A 566 1.84 0.02 13.05
N GLN A 567 1.10 -0.43 14.06
CA GLN A 567 0.80 0.36 15.27
C GLN A 567 2.05 0.90 15.96
N GLN A 568 3.05 0.04 16.21
CA GLN A 568 4.29 0.46 16.89
C GLN A 568 4.98 1.57 16.11
N VAL A 569 5.19 1.38 14.80
CA VAL A 569 5.80 2.38 13.92
C VAL A 569 5.05 3.72 13.97
N GLN A 570 3.72 3.69 13.95
CA GLN A 570 2.89 4.90 14.01
C GLN A 570 2.97 5.59 15.36
N THR A 571 3.01 4.82 16.45
CA THR A 571 3.19 5.33 17.82
C THR A 571 4.52 6.08 17.93
N TYR A 572 5.63 5.51 17.47
CA TYR A 572 6.93 6.19 17.49
C TYR A 572 6.96 7.41 16.57
N ARG A 573 6.33 7.36 15.40
CA ARG A 573 6.23 8.54 14.52
C ARG A 573 5.39 9.66 15.14
N LEU A 574 4.36 9.33 15.91
CA LEU A 574 3.63 10.32 16.70
C LEU A 574 4.57 10.98 17.74
N MET A 575 5.39 10.19 18.43
CA MET A 575 6.41 10.74 19.36
C MET A 575 7.41 11.64 18.63
N ASP A 576 7.87 11.28 17.42
CA ASP A 576 8.74 12.16 16.63
C ASP A 576 8.11 13.53 16.37
N ILE A 577 6.82 13.57 16.01
CA ILE A 577 6.10 14.82 15.73
C ILE A 577 5.89 15.63 17.01
N ILE A 578 5.52 14.98 18.11
CA ILE A 578 5.38 15.64 19.42
C ILE A 578 6.72 16.25 19.83
N GLN A 579 7.81 15.47 19.78
CA GLN A 579 9.16 15.95 20.08
C GLN A 579 9.56 17.11 19.18
N TRP A 580 9.31 17.01 17.87
CA TRP A 580 9.63 18.06 16.90
C TRP A 580 8.89 19.37 17.17
N ASN A 581 7.63 19.30 17.58
CA ASN A 581 6.85 20.50 17.85
C ASN A 581 7.20 21.12 19.20
N LEU A 582 7.38 20.30 20.24
CA LEU A 582 7.81 20.77 21.54
C LEU A 582 9.23 21.33 21.50
N SER A 583 10.12 20.79 20.65
CA SER A 583 11.49 21.31 20.53
C SER A 583 11.58 22.73 19.98
N LYS A 584 10.52 23.24 19.34
CA LYS A 584 10.43 24.65 18.94
C LYS A 584 10.25 25.60 20.13
N LYS A 585 9.75 25.09 21.26
CA LYS A 585 9.59 25.83 22.52
C LYS A 585 10.71 25.53 23.50
N GLN A 586 11.22 24.29 23.50
CA GLN A 586 12.32 23.83 24.34
C GLN A 586 13.30 22.98 23.51
N GLU A 587 14.38 23.59 23.02
CA GLU A 587 15.28 23.01 22.00
C GLU A 587 15.86 21.62 22.35
N ASP A 588 16.06 21.35 23.64
CA ASP A 588 16.62 20.13 24.21
C ASP A 588 15.59 19.08 24.61
N PHE A 589 14.29 19.30 24.38
CA PHE A 589 13.25 18.34 24.72
C PHE A 589 13.40 17.02 23.96
N LEU A 590 13.46 15.91 24.71
CA LEU A 590 13.55 14.55 24.18
C LEU A 590 12.46 13.66 24.78
N MET A 591 11.76 12.91 23.92
CA MET A 591 10.75 11.96 24.37
C MET A 591 11.37 10.79 25.15
N GLU A 592 12.62 10.42 24.88
CA GLU A 592 13.32 9.35 25.62
C GLU A 592 13.60 9.71 27.09
N ASP A 593 13.70 11.01 27.39
CA ASP A 593 13.89 11.54 28.74
C ASP A 593 12.57 11.69 29.51
N CYS A 594 11.43 11.40 28.87
CA CYS A 594 10.13 11.46 29.50
C CYS A 594 9.83 10.16 30.25
N VAL A 595 9.78 10.23 31.58
CA VAL A 595 9.48 9.13 32.50
C VAL A 595 7.98 8.92 32.60
N TYR A 596 7.54 7.70 32.37
CA TYR A 596 6.16 7.26 32.55
C TYR A 596 5.95 6.65 33.95
N GLN A 597 6.94 5.89 34.44
CA GLN A 597 6.87 5.23 35.75
C GLN A 597 8.24 5.23 36.45
N ALA A 598 8.24 5.38 37.78
CA ALA A 598 9.42 5.21 38.61
C ALA A 598 9.09 4.50 39.93
N GLU A 599 9.96 3.58 40.36
CA GLU A 599 9.98 3.00 41.72
C GLU A 599 11.21 3.52 42.47
N ILE A 600 11.01 4.18 43.61
CA ILE A 600 12.08 4.68 44.49
C ILE A 600 12.07 3.92 45.81
N LYS A 601 13.27 3.57 46.27
CA LYS A 601 13.50 3.09 47.63
C LYS A 601 14.24 4.14 48.44
N GLY A 602 13.59 4.61 49.50
CA GLY A 602 14.17 5.48 50.50
C GLY A 602 14.60 4.70 51.74
N LYS A 603 15.78 5.02 52.27
CA LYS A 603 16.25 4.56 53.57
C LYS A 603 16.23 5.74 54.54
N VAL A 604 15.52 5.58 55.65
CA VAL A 604 15.29 6.63 56.65
C VAL A 604 15.82 6.19 58.00
N LYS A 605 16.60 7.05 58.65
CA LYS A 605 16.99 6.85 60.05
C LYS A 605 15.93 7.45 60.96
N THR A 606 15.62 6.73 62.02
CA THR A 606 14.71 7.20 63.07
C THR A 606 15.28 6.91 64.44
N LYS A 607 15.07 7.84 65.36
CA LYS A 607 15.57 7.75 66.73
C LYS A 607 14.65 6.88 67.59
N HIS A 608 15.20 6.01 68.43
CA HIS A 608 14.45 5.32 69.47
C HIS A 608 13.93 6.29 70.54
N MET A 609 12.69 6.09 71.01
CA MET A 609 12.12 6.97 72.05
C MET A 609 12.68 6.63 73.44
N PHE A 610 12.85 5.34 73.74
CA PHE A 610 13.23 4.86 75.08
C PHE A 610 14.61 4.17 75.13
N PHE A 611 15.30 4.00 74.00
CA PHE A 611 16.62 3.35 73.92
C PHE A 611 17.71 4.36 73.51
N GLY A 612 18.49 4.82 74.48
CA GLY A 612 19.56 5.83 74.29
C GLY A 612 20.98 5.26 74.37
N GLY A 613 21.19 3.99 73.99
CA GLY A 613 22.51 3.33 74.03
C GLY A 613 23.51 3.85 72.98
N SER A 614 24.56 3.07 72.71
CA SER A 614 25.63 3.45 71.76
C SER A 614 25.17 3.63 70.30
N ASN A 615 23.98 3.13 69.94
CA ASN A 615 23.33 3.41 68.66
C ASN A 615 21.84 3.74 68.90
N PRO A 616 21.46 5.02 69.06
CA PRO A 616 20.09 5.41 69.39
C PRO A 616 19.17 5.45 68.15
N PHE A 617 19.63 4.99 66.99
CA PHE A 617 18.89 5.01 65.73
C PHE A 617 18.65 3.60 65.19
N TYR A 618 17.54 3.44 64.49
CA TYR A 618 17.26 2.29 63.64
C TYR A 618 16.85 2.77 62.25
N SER A 619 17.06 1.93 61.24
CA SER A 619 16.70 2.25 59.85
C SER A 619 15.32 1.68 59.52
N LEU A 620 14.58 2.43 58.72
CA LEU A 620 13.35 2.01 58.06
C LEU A 620 13.55 2.17 56.55
N ASP A 621 13.13 1.16 55.81
CA ASP A 621 13.06 1.22 54.35
C ASP A 621 11.63 1.53 53.93
N VAL A 622 11.49 2.37 52.91
CA VAL A 622 10.21 2.65 52.24
C VAL A 622 10.40 2.50 50.73
N LYS A 623 9.41 1.88 50.09
CA LYS A 623 9.30 1.79 48.63
C LYS A 623 8.07 2.57 48.20
N THR A 624 8.21 3.40 47.19
CA THR A 624 7.12 4.12 46.54
C THR A 624 7.24 3.94 45.03
N GLU A 625 6.10 3.84 44.37
CA GLU A 625 5.99 3.61 42.94
C GLU A 625 4.88 4.52 42.42
N LYS A 626 5.13 5.15 41.28
CA LYS A 626 4.13 5.95 40.59
C LYS A 626 4.28 5.78 39.10
N ALA A 627 3.14 5.66 38.43
CA ALA A 627 2.99 5.75 36.98
C ALA A 627 1.88 6.79 36.69
N TYR A 628 1.90 7.36 35.49
CA TYR A 628 0.80 8.19 35.01
C TYR A 628 -0.46 7.36 34.70
#